data_AF-A0A8C8UDC0-F1
#
_entry.id   AF-A0A8C8UDC0-F1
#
_cell.length_a   1.000
_cell.length_b   1.000
_cell.length_c   1.000
_cell.angle_alpha   90.00
_cell.angle_beta   90.00
_cell.angle_gamma   90.00
#
_symmetry.space_group_name_H-M   'P 1'
#
loop_
_entity.id
_entity.type
_entity.pdbx_description
1 polymer ?
#
loop_
_entity_poly.entity_id
_entity_poly.type
_entity_poly.pdbx_seq_one_letter_code
_entity_poly.pdbx_strand_id
1 'polypeptide(L)'
;MRECISIHVGQAGVQISNACWELYCLEHGIQPDGQMPSDKTIGGGDDSFNTFFSETGAGKHVPRAVFDYEEVGVDSVEGEGEEEGEEY
;
A
#
# COMPACT_ATOMS: atom_id res chain seq x y z
N MET A 1 9.93 -8.17 -19.85
CA MET A 1 9.45 -7.63 -18.56
C MET A 1 9.45 -8.71 -17.48
N ARG A 2 9.94 -8.40 -16.27
CA ARG A 2 9.77 -9.24 -15.07
C ARG A 2 8.78 -8.54 -14.16
N GLU A 3 7.84 -9.27 -13.58
CA GLU A 3 6.81 -8.70 -12.71
C GLU A 3 7.13 -9.00 -11.25
N CYS A 4 6.84 -8.04 -10.37
CA CYS A 4 6.97 -8.17 -8.93
C CYS A 4 5.60 -7.97 -8.28
N ILE A 5 5.26 -8.84 -7.33
CA ILE A 5 4.07 -8.70 -6.50
C ILE A 5 4.52 -8.29 -5.11
N SER A 6 4.03 -7.14 -4.65
CA SER A 6 4.26 -6.65 -3.30
C SER A 6 3.19 -7.20 -2.35
N ILE A 7 3.59 -7.82 -1.26
CA ILE A 7 2.66 -8.36 -0.25
C ILE A 7 2.90 -7.59 1.05
N HIS A 8 1.84 -6.96 1.56
CA HIS A 8 1.89 -6.11 2.74
C HIS A 8 0.99 -6.72 3.81
N VAL A 9 1.60 -7.21 4.89
CA VAL A 9 0.91 -7.96 5.95
C VAL A 9 0.91 -7.17 7.24
N GLY A 10 -0.25 -7.13 7.90
CA GLY A 10 -0.46 -6.50 9.19
C GLY A 10 -0.49 -4.97 9.13
N GLN A 11 -0.94 -4.37 10.24
CA GLN A 11 -1.18 -2.93 10.34
C GLN A 11 0.06 -2.09 9.98
N ALA A 12 1.25 -2.48 10.46
CA ALA A 12 2.49 -1.78 10.16
C ALA A 12 2.89 -1.92 8.69
N GLY A 13 2.76 -3.13 8.12
CA GLY A 13 3.10 -3.39 6.72
C GLY A 13 2.21 -2.59 5.75
N VAL A 14 0.91 -2.50 6.04
CA VAL A 14 -0.04 -1.72 5.24
C VAL A 14 0.20 -0.22 5.38
N GLN A 15 0.50 0.30 6.58
CA GLN A 15 0.81 1.72 6.76
C GLN A 15 2.08 2.14 6.00
N ILE A 16 3.14 1.33 6.09
CA ILE A 16 4.37 1.57 5.32
C ILE A 16 4.06 1.51 3.82
N SER A 17 3.27 0.53 3.40
CA SER A 17 2.89 0.36 2.00
C SER A 17 2.17 1.58 1.42
N ASN A 18 1.26 2.19 2.17
CA ASN A 18 0.54 3.38 1.71
C ASN A 18 1.51 4.50 1.35
N ALA A 19 2.49 4.78 2.22
CA ALA A 19 3.51 5.78 1.96
C ALA A 19 4.42 5.39 0.77
N CYS A 20 4.79 4.11 0.66
CA CYS A 20 5.60 3.61 -0.46
C CYS A 20 4.89 3.75 -1.81
N TRP A 21 3.61 3.38 -1.90
CA TRP A 21 2.84 3.48 -3.13
C TRP A 21 2.50 4.92 -3.50
N GLU A 22 2.27 5.80 -2.52
CA GLU A 22 2.16 7.23 -2.77
C GLU A 22 3.43 7.77 -3.42
N LEU A 23 4.60 7.42 -2.87
CA LEU A 23 5.88 7.82 -3.44
C LEU A 23 6.10 7.25 -4.85
N TYR A 24 5.81 5.97 -5.08
CA TYR A 24 5.93 5.36 -6.42
C TYR A 24 5.03 6.05 -7.44
N CYS A 25 3.79 6.40 -7.06
CA CYS A 25 2.92 7.16 -7.93
C CYS A 25 3.50 8.54 -8.26
N LEU A 26 4.05 9.25 -7.28
CA LEU A 26 4.69 10.55 -7.49
C LEU A 26 5.93 10.47 -8.39
N GLU A 27 6.81 9.49 -8.15
CA GLU A 27 8.03 9.27 -8.93
C GLU A 27 7.74 8.96 -10.40
N HIS A 28 6.64 8.25 -10.66
CA HIS A 28 6.21 7.88 -12.01
C HIS A 28 5.16 8.81 -12.62
N GLY A 29 4.72 9.87 -11.91
CA GLY A 29 3.70 10.78 -12.42
C GLY A 29 2.33 10.14 -12.60
N ILE A 30 2.05 9.07 -11.85
CA ILE A 30 0.74 8.41 -11.80
C ILE A 30 -0.14 9.19 -10.83
N GLN A 31 -1.31 9.59 -11.30
CA GLN A 31 -2.29 10.33 -10.51
C GLN A 31 -3.02 9.40 -9.52
N PRO A 32 -3.68 9.94 -8.48
CA PRO A 32 -4.42 9.13 -7.51
C PRO A 32 -5.53 8.25 -8.11
N ASP A 33 -6.07 8.63 -9.28
CA ASP A 33 -7.04 7.81 -10.02
C ASP A 33 -6.40 6.67 -10.84
N GLY A 34 -5.07 6.65 -10.90
CA GLY A 34 -4.22 5.71 -11.62
C GLY A 34 -3.91 6.13 -13.06
N GLN A 35 -4.28 7.34 -13.49
CA GLN A 35 -3.95 7.86 -14.81
C GLN A 35 -2.51 8.38 -14.85
N MET A 36 -1.82 8.17 -15.97
CA MET A 36 -0.49 8.73 -16.21
C MET A 36 -0.50 9.54 -17.51
N PRO A 37 -0.85 10.84 -17.49
CA PRO A 37 -1.04 11.62 -18.71
C PRO A 37 0.20 11.75 -19.61
N SER A 38 1.39 11.53 -19.03
CA SER A 38 2.65 11.47 -19.77
C SER A 38 2.84 10.18 -20.55
N ASP A 39 2.20 9.08 -20.12
CA ASP A 39 2.21 7.83 -20.84
C ASP A 39 1.24 7.93 -22.04
N LYS A 40 1.80 7.73 -23.24
CA LYS A 40 1.05 7.75 -24.51
C LYS A 40 0.85 6.35 -25.06
N THR A 41 1.41 5.34 -24.40
CA THR A 41 1.42 3.95 -24.85
C THR A 41 0.40 3.13 -24.09
N ILE A 42 -0.88 3.33 -24.42
CA ILE A 42 -1.96 2.54 -23.81
C ILE A 42 -1.78 1.06 -24.15
N GLY A 43 -1.60 0.23 -23.13
CA GLY A 43 -1.60 -1.22 -23.19
C GLY A 43 -0.31 -1.86 -23.69
N GLY A 44 0.84 -1.18 -23.61
CA GLY A 44 2.07 -1.76 -24.17
C GLY A 44 3.38 -0.98 -24.09
N GLY A 45 3.62 -0.16 -23.06
CA GLY A 45 4.96 0.35 -22.78
C GLY A 45 5.86 -0.74 -22.16
N ASP A 46 7.08 -0.97 -22.65
CA ASP A 46 8.09 -1.84 -21.98
C ASP A 46 8.87 -1.06 -20.90
N ASP A 47 8.20 -0.10 -20.25
CA ASP A 47 8.82 0.75 -19.26
C ASP A 47 9.10 -0.02 -17.96
N SER A 48 10.20 0.32 -17.30
CA SER A 48 10.70 -0.39 -16.13
C SER A 48 9.72 -0.41 -14.96
N PHE A 49 8.82 0.57 -14.85
CA PHE A 49 7.80 0.66 -13.80
C PHE A 49 6.67 -0.38 -13.95
N ASN A 50 6.45 -0.95 -15.14
CA ASN A 50 5.50 -2.04 -15.35
C ASN A 50 5.92 -3.35 -14.65
N THR A 51 7.13 -3.38 -14.08
CA THR A 51 7.53 -4.37 -13.07
C THR A 51 6.58 -4.37 -11.86
N PHE A 52 6.15 -3.18 -11.41
CA PHE A 52 5.37 -2.97 -10.18
C PHE A 52 3.91 -2.58 -10.46
N PHE A 53 3.62 -2.05 -11.65
CA PHE A 53 2.26 -1.69 -12.07
C PHE A 53 1.77 -2.61 -13.19
N SER A 54 0.46 -2.83 -13.22
CA SER A 54 -0.25 -3.41 -14.35
C SER A 54 -1.05 -2.30 -15.02
N GLU A 55 -1.23 -2.38 -16.33
CA GLU A 55 -2.03 -1.41 -17.07
C GLU A 55 -3.35 -2.03 -17.52
N THR A 56 -4.46 -1.34 -17.27
CA THR A 56 -5.77 -1.75 -17.78
C THR A 56 -5.98 -1.21 -19.20
N GLY A 57 -6.92 -1.79 -19.95
CA GLY A 57 -7.30 -1.26 -21.27
C GLY A 57 -7.88 0.16 -21.26
N ALA A 58 -8.12 0.74 -20.09
CA ALA A 58 -8.54 2.14 -19.90
C ALA A 58 -7.37 3.09 -19.58
N GLY A 59 -6.12 2.64 -19.69
CA GLY A 59 -4.91 3.43 -19.39
C GLY A 59 -4.66 3.63 -17.90
N LYS A 60 -5.34 2.88 -17.02
CA LYS A 60 -5.10 2.95 -15.58
C LYS A 60 -3.93 2.05 -15.18
N HIS A 61 -2.95 2.64 -14.50
CA HIS A 61 -1.86 1.92 -13.82
C HIS A 61 -2.32 1.47 -12.44
N VAL A 62 -2.25 0.17 -12.19
CA VAL A 62 -2.73 -0.48 -10.97
C VAL A 62 -1.56 -1.19 -10.30
N PRO A 63 -1.25 -0.85 -9.02
CA PRO A 63 -0.23 -1.54 -8.24
C PRO A 63 -0.42 -3.06 -8.23
N ARG A 64 0.67 -3.81 -8.40
CA ARG A 64 0.71 -5.25 -8.19
C ARG A 64 0.92 -5.53 -6.71
N ALA A 65 -0.09 -5.21 -5.90
CA ALA A 65 -0.02 -5.26 -4.45
C ALA A 65 -1.18 -6.07 -3.84
N VAL A 66 -0.87 -6.81 -2.78
CA VAL A 66 -1.86 -7.48 -1.92
C VAL A 66 -1.69 -6.96 -0.49
N PHE A 67 -2.80 -6.62 0.15
CA PHE A 67 -2.83 -6.09 1.51
C PHE A 67 -3.61 -7.05 2.39
N ASP A 68 -2.98 -7.53 3.46
CA ASP A 68 -3.62 -8.29 4.53
C ASP A 68 -3.71 -7.37 5.75
N TYR A 69 -4.84 -6.67 5.84
CA TYR A 69 -5.13 -5.72 6.90
C TYR A 69 -6.16 -6.31 7.86
N GLU A 70 -5.83 -6.31 9.14
CA GLU A 70 -6.75 -6.62 10.23
C GLU A 70 -6.93 -5.37 11.07
N GLU A 71 -8.19 -4.97 11.33
CA GLU A 71 -8.48 -3.90 12.27
C GLU A 71 -8.23 -4.40 13.70
N VAL A 72 -7.30 -3.75 14.40
CA VAL A 72 -7.16 -3.92 15.84
C VAL A 72 -8.23 -3.05 16.49
N GLY A 73 -9.20 -3.68 17.17
CA GLY A 73 -10.22 -2.96 17.93
C GLY A 73 -9.58 -2.02 18.96
N VAL A 74 -10.21 -0.88 19.22
CA VAL A 74 -9.74 0.16 20.16
C VAL A 74 -9.95 -0.28 21.61
N ASP A 75 -9.48 -1.46 22.02
CA ASP A 75 -9.71 -1.99 23.37
C ASP A 75 -8.47 -2.63 23.99
N SER A 76 -7.38 -1.87 24.06
CA SER A 76 -6.16 -2.26 24.77
C SER A 76 -5.40 -1.04 25.32
N VAL A 77 -6.10 -0.20 26.09
CA VAL A 77 -5.48 0.74 27.05
C VAL A 77 -6.35 0.77 28.32
N GLU A 78 -6.66 -0.39 28.89
CA GLU A 78 -7.20 -0.46 30.25
C GLU A 78 -6.28 -1.32 31.14
N GLY A 79 -5.47 -0.63 31.95
CA GLY A 79 -5.22 -0.99 33.35
C GLY A 79 -4.24 -2.11 33.69
N GLU A 80 -2.94 -1.95 33.39
CA GLU A 80 -1.92 -2.51 34.28
C GLU A 80 -1.47 -1.41 35.26
N GLY A 81 -2.07 -1.35 36.45
CA GLY A 81 -1.55 -0.45 37.47
C GLY A 81 -2.46 -0.06 38.65
N GLU A 82 -3.22 -0.98 39.23
CA GLU A 82 -3.72 -0.82 40.61
C GLU A 82 -3.67 -2.17 41.34
N GLU A 83 -2.50 -2.58 41.82
CA GLU A 83 -2.44 -3.38 43.06
C GLU A 83 -2.48 -2.37 44.21
N GLU A 84 -3.69 -2.02 44.64
CA GLU A 84 -3.90 -1.40 45.95
C GLU A 84 -3.40 -2.36 47.02
N GLY A 85 -2.54 -1.86 47.89
CA GLY A 85 -2.18 -2.56 49.11
C GLY A 85 -3.43 -2.71 49.98
N GLU A 86 -3.81 -3.95 50.27
CA GLU A 86 -4.65 -4.25 51.42
C GLU A 86 -3.76 -4.86 52.51
N GLU A 87 -3.55 -4.03 53.53
CA GLU A 87 -3.10 -4.34 54.87
C GLU A 87 -4.05 -5.35 55.54
N TYR A 88 -3.55 -6.53 55.94
CA TYR A 88 -3.91 -7.26 57.17
C TYR A 88 -2.79 -8.23 57.59
#